data_AF-A0A8D5FQI8-F1
#
_entry.id   AF-A0A8D5FQI8-F1
#
_cell.length_a   1.000
_cell.length_b   1.000
_cell.length_c   1.000
_cell.angle_alpha   90.00
_cell.angle_beta   90.00
_cell.angle_gamma   90.00
#
_symmetry.space_group_name_H-M   'P 1'
#
loop_
_entity.id
_entity.type
_entity.pdbx_description
1 polymer ?
#
loop_
_entity_poly.entity_id
_entity_poly.type
_entity_poly.pdbx_seq_one_letter_code
_entity_poly.pdbx_strand_id
1 'polypeptide(L)' 'MARYKPYSYAQGKFIPIHFANQILPGTFEYTLNYLIDHELDLSIFNDRYHNDDSGAPAYDPKIL' A
#
# COMPACT_ATOMS: atom_id res chain seq x y z
N MET A 1 1.82 -19.84 0.91
CA MET A 1 2.40 -19.73 -0.45
C MET A 1 2.30 -18.28 -0.90
N ALA A 2 3.25 -17.75 -1.69
CA ALA A 2 3.19 -16.36 -2.14
C ALA A 2 1.89 -16.06 -2.89
N ARG A 3 1.19 -14.98 -2.52
CA ARG A 3 -0.12 -14.60 -3.04
C ARG A 3 0.04 -13.42 -3.99
N TYR A 4 -0.17 -13.64 -5.29
CA TYR A 4 0.00 -12.62 -6.33
C TYR A 4 -1.33 -12.03 -6.78
N LYS A 5 -1.30 -10.76 -7.22
CA LYS A 5 -2.46 -10.11 -7.85
C LYS A 5 -2.81 -10.86 -9.14
N PRO A 6 -4.09 -11.13 -9.42
CA PRO A 6 -4.49 -11.68 -10.71
C PRO A 6 -4.09 -10.69 -11.81
N TYR A 7 -3.42 -11.18 -12.84
CA TYR A 7 -3.00 -10.41 -13.99
C TYR A 7 -3.39 -11.14 -15.29
N SER A 8 -3.63 -10.37 -16.34
CA SER A 8 -3.96 -10.89 -17.67
C SER A 8 -2.90 -10.45 -18.66
N TYR A 9 -2.40 -11.35 -19.51
CA TYR A 9 -1.50 -10.98 -20.60
C TYR A 9 -2.16 -10.05 -21.63
N ALA A 10 -3.49 -9.96 -21.64
CA ALA A 10 -4.22 -8.98 -22.45
C ALA A 10 -4.30 -7.59 -21.81
N GLN A 11 -3.82 -7.41 -20.57
CA GLN A 11 -3.78 -6.12 -19.89
C GLN A 11 -2.77 -5.20 -20.58
N GLY A 12 -3.27 -4.25 -21.38
CA GLY A 12 -2.44 -3.29 -22.13
C GLY A 12 -2.08 -2.01 -21.37
N LYS A 13 -2.50 -1.85 -20.10
CA LYS A 13 -2.23 -0.65 -19.30
C LYS A 13 -1.84 -1.00 -17.88
N PHE A 14 -0.73 -0.42 -17.44
CA PHE A 14 -0.30 -0.35 -16.06
C PHE A 14 -0.35 1.11 -15.62
N ILE A 15 -1.14 1.40 -14.58
CA ILE A 15 -1.24 2.76 -14.02
C ILE A 15 -0.49 2.75 -12.69
N PRO A 16 0.77 3.21 -12.65
CA PRO A 16 1.49 3.32 -11.40
C PRO A 16 0.85 4.40 -10.54
N ILE A 17 0.47 4.06 -9.32
CA ILE A 17 0.00 5.01 -8.32
C ILE A 17 1.18 5.33 -7.41
N HIS A 18 1.71 6.55 -7.52
CA HIS A 18 2.83 7.01 -6.71
C HIS A 18 2.30 7.86 -5.56
N PHE A 19 2.02 7.22 -4.42
CA PHE A 19 1.33 7.85 -3.29
C PHE A 19 2.02 9.13 -2.80
N ALA A 20 3.36 9.13 -2.78
CA ALA A 20 4.17 10.31 -2.42
C ALA A 20 3.95 11.53 -3.34
N ASN A 21 3.51 11.30 -4.58
CA ASN A 21 3.20 12.37 -5.54
C ASN A 21 1.70 12.76 -5.53
N GLN A 22 0.87 12.03 -4.78
CA GLN A 22 -0.58 12.26 -4.66
C GLN A 22 -0.95 13.04 -3.41
N ILE A 23 -0.18 12.88 -2.34
CA ILE A 23 -0.35 13.68 -1.12
C ILE A 23 0.43 14.99 -1.29
N LEU A 24 -0.30 16.09 -1.50
CA LEU A 24 0.29 17.39 -1.79
C LEU A 24 0.41 18.25 -0.52
N PRO A 25 1.55 18.94 -0.28
CA PRO A 25 1.70 19.83 0.86
C PRO A 25 0.60 20.88 0.94
N GLY A 26 0.15 21.19 2.16
CA GLY A 26 -0.91 22.17 2.40
C GLY A 26 -2.34 21.65 2.23
N THR A 27 -2.53 20.38 1.84
CA THR A 27 -3.85 19.75 1.88
C THR A 27 -4.14 19.14 3.25
N PHE A 28 -5.41 18.85 3.48
CA PHE A 28 -5.85 18.13 4.68
C PHE A 28 -5.25 16.72 4.73
N GLU A 29 -5.25 16.01 3.60
CA GLU A 29 -4.73 14.65 3.46
C GLU A 29 -3.24 14.58 3.81
N TYR A 30 -2.46 15.60 3.41
CA TYR A 30 -1.05 15.72 3.79
C TYR A 30 -0.88 15.83 5.31
N THR A 31 -1.67 16.69 5.94
CA THR A 31 -1.60 16.88 7.38
C THR A 31 -2.00 15.60 8.11
N LEU A 32 -3.07 14.94 7.67
CA LEU A 32 -3.53 13.68 8.25
C LEU A 32 -2.49 12.57 8.11
N ASN A 33 -1.90 12.39 6.92
CA ASN A 33 -0.86 11.38 6.71
C ASN A 33 0.37 11.66 7.58
N TYR A 34 0.82 12.90 7.67
CA TYR A 34 1.94 13.28 8.53
C TYR A 34 1.70 12.90 9.99
N LEU A 35 0.54 13.27 10.54
CA LEU A 35 0.18 12.96 11.93
C LEU A 35 0.15 11.45 12.20
N ILE A 36 -0.47 10.67 11.30
CA ILE A 36 -0.58 9.23 11.45
C ILE A 36 0.81 8.56 11.41
N ASP A 37 1.68 8.98 10.50
CA ASP A 37 2.97 8.33 10.28
C ASP A 37 4.05 8.75 11.31
N HIS A 38 3.98 9.97 11.85
CA HIS A 38 5.07 10.55 12.65
C HIS A 38 4.69 10.88 14.09
N GLU A 39 3.43 11.20 14.37
CA GLU A 39 3.01 11.73 15.68
C GLU A 39 2.21 10.72 16.51
N LEU A 40 1.58 9.73 15.87
CA LEU A 40 0.77 8.72 16.56
C LEU A 40 1.58 7.45 16.85
N ASP A 41 1.56 7.00 18.10
CA ASP A 41 2.03 5.66 18.46
C ASP A 41 0.98 4.61 18.07
N LEU A 42 1.27 3.89 16.98
CA LEU A 42 0.42 2.82 16.45
C LEU A 42 0.81 1.43 16.95
N SER A 43 1.76 1.33 17.90
CA SER A 43 2.28 0.04 18.38
C SER A 43 1.20 -0.88 18.98
N ILE A 44 0.12 -0.30 19.52
CA ILE A 44 -1.05 -1.04 20.03
C ILE A 44 -1.71 -1.94 18.97
N PHE A 45 -1.51 -1.67 17.68
CA PHE A 45 -2.06 -2.47 16.59
C PHE A 45 -1.14 -3.61 16.16
N ASN A 46 0.13 -3.62 16.59
CA ASN A 46 1.12 -4.62 16.17
C ASN A 46 0.67 -6.04 16.50
N ASP A 47 0.14 -6.27 17.70
CA ASP A 47 -0.36 -7.58 18.14
C ASP A 47 -1.57 -8.06 17.32
N ARG A 48 -2.23 -7.16 16.58
CA ARG A 48 -3.38 -7.49 15.72
C ARG A 48 -2.95 -7.86 14.30
N TYR A 49 -1.74 -7.52 13.87
CA TYR A 49 -1.24 -7.87 12.54
C TYR A 49 -0.88 -9.36 12.46
N HIS A 50 -1.77 -10.16 11.85
CA HIS A 50 -1.56 -11.57 11.51
C HIS A 50 -1.75 -11.73 9.99
N ASN A 51 -0.68 -11.44 9.25
CA ASN A 51 -0.75 -11.25 7.79
C ASN A 51 -0.37 -12.52 7.00
N ASP A 52 -0.18 -13.65 7.68
CA ASP A 52 0.41 -14.85 7.08
C ASP A 52 -0.51 -15.49 6.03
N ASP A 53 -1.82 -15.45 6.26
CA ASP A 53 -2.87 -15.91 5.33
C ASP A 53 -3.75 -14.77 4.78
N SER A 54 -3.64 -13.56 5.33
CA SER A 54 -4.47 -12.40 5.01
C SER A 54 -3.61 -11.16 4.74
N GLY A 55 -3.91 -10.40 3.67
CA GLY A 55 -3.10 -9.24 3.30
C GLY A 55 -3.18 -8.89 1.82
N ALA A 56 -2.64 -7.72 1.45
CA ALA A 56 -2.59 -7.30 0.05
C ALA A 56 -1.69 -8.24 -0.76
N PRO A 57 -2.18 -8.86 -1.85
CA PRO A 57 -1.36 -9.70 -2.70
C PRO A 57 -0.27 -8.87 -3.41
N ALA A 58 0.90 -9.47 -3.63
CA ALA A 58 2.05 -8.86 -4.28
C ALA A 58 1.91 -8.87 -5.82
N TYR A 59 2.75 -8.12 -6.53
CA TYR A 59 2.91 -8.31 -7.98
C TYR A 59 3.79 -9.53 -8.24
N ASP A 60 3.44 -10.34 -9.24
CA ASP A 60 4.27 -11.47 -9.67
C ASP A 60 5.57 -10.92 -10.29
N PRO A 61 6.77 -11.38 -9.87
CA PRO A 61 8.03 -10.95 -10.47
C PRO A 61 8.12 -11.15 -11.99
N LYS A 62 7.31 -12.03 -12.58
CA LYS A 62 7.26 -12.25 -14.04
C LYS A 62 6.64 -11.09 -14.83
N ILE A 63 5.94 -10.17 -14.17
CA ILE A 63 5.29 -9.01 -14.80
C ILE A 63 5.89 -7.67 -14.36
N LEU A 64 6.94 -7.70 -13.54
CA LEU A 64 7.79 -6.56 -13.22
C LEU A 64 8.95 -6.48 -14.21
#